data_AF-A0A367Q840-F1
#
_entry.id   AF-A0A367Q840-F1
#
_cell.length_a   1.000
_cell.length_b   1.000
_cell.length_c   1.000
_cell.angle_alpha   90.00
_cell.angle_beta   90.00
_cell.angle_gamma   90.00
#
_symmetry.space_group_name_H-M   'P 1'
#
loop_
_entity.id
_entity.type
_entity.pdbx_description
1 polymer ?
#
loop_
_entity_poly.entity_id
_entity_poly.type
_entity_poly.pdbx_seq_one_letter_code
_entity_poly.pdbx_strand_id
1 'polypeptide(L)' 'MFDSTPWKHTRFYQEIVQETKLQIIPRFLKVGLSVEQIADVLELDIETVQQAITAENRTES' A
#
# COMPACT_ATOMS: atom_id res chain seq x y z
N MET A 1 -3.82 27.52 14.84
CA MET A 1 -2.63 26.71 15.14
C MET A 1 -3.10 25.38 15.72
N PHE A 2 -3.54 24.45 14.88
CA PHE A 2 -4.02 23.10 15.28
C PHE A 2 -3.83 22.08 14.13
N ASP A 3 -2.84 22.31 13.30
CA ASP A 3 -2.61 21.60 12.05
C ASP A 3 -1.46 20.57 12.15
N SER A 4 -0.67 20.62 13.21
CA SER A 4 0.45 19.69 13.41
C SER A 4 0.07 18.59 14.38
N THR A 5 -0.61 17.57 13.88
CA THR A 5 -0.82 16.33 14.64
C THR A 5 0.51 15.58 14.76
N PRO A 6 1.13 15.52 15.97
CA PRO A 6 2.50 15.04 16.15
C PRO A 6 2.68 13.54 15.84
N TRP A 7 1.57 12.80 15.77
CA TRP A 7 1.56 11.37 15.51
C TRP A 7 1.76 10.99 14.05
N LYS A 8 1.65 11.92 13.08
CA LYS A 8 1.98 11.62 11.67
C LYS A 8 3.47 11.34 11.43
N HIS A 9 4.33 11.72 12.39
CA HIS A 9 5.78 11.48 12.34
C HIS A 9 6.24 10.23 13.11
N THR A 10 5.32 9.49 13.75
CA THR A 10 5.70 8.27 14.46
C THR A 10 5.83 7.11 13.46
N ARG A 11 6.72 6.15 13.76
CA ARG A 11 6.86 4.92 12.95
C ARG A 11 5.52 4.21 12.71
N PHE A 12 4.60 4.35 13.66
CA PHE A 12 3.25 3.85 13.58
C PHE A 12 2.42 4.43 12.41
N TYR A 13 2.58 5.71 12.06
CA TYR A 13 1.90 6.29 10.91
C TYR A 13 2.47 5.74 9.59
N GLN A 14 3.78 5.52 9.52
CA GLN A 14 4.41 4.90 8.35
C GLN A 14 3.96 3.44 8.19
N GLU A 15 3.85 2.69 9.30
CA GLU A 15 3.33 1.31 9.29
C GLU A 15 1.87 1.27 8.80
N ILE A 16 0.99 2.11 9.35
CA ILE A 16 -0.42 2.16 8.91
C ILE A 16 -0.54 2.59 7.45
N VAL A 17 0.23 3.57 7.00
CA VAL A 17 0.23 4.01 5.60
C VAL A 17 0.67 2.87 4.69
N GLN A 18 1.74 2.15 5.06
CA GLN A 18 2.20 0.99 4.31
C GLN A 18 1.13 -0.11 4.25
N GLU A 19 0.58 -0.52 5.39
CA GLU A 19 -0.49 -1.54 5.45
C GLU A 19 -1.72 -1.14 4.63
N THR A 20 -2.11 0.14 4.69
CA THR A 20 -3.25 0.67 3.94
C THR A 20 -2.96 0.66 2.43
N LYS A 21 -1.77 1.09 2.02
CA LYS A 21 -1.35 1.05 0.60
C LYS A 21 -1.40 -0.38 0.07
N LEU A 22 -0.91 -1.36 0.85
CA LEU A 22 -0.90 -2.77 0.46
C LEU A 22 -2.31 -3.35 0.30
N GLN A 23 -3.25 -3.02 1.18
CA GLN A 23 -4.65 -3.48 1.07
C GLN A 23 -5.41 -2.90 -0.13
N ILE A 24 -4.95 -1.79 -0.72
CA ILE A 24 -5.61 -1.16 -1.88
C ILE A 24 -5.08 -1.75 -3.19
N ILE A 25 -3.89 -2.36 -3.21
CA ILE A 25 -3.31 -3.05 -4.39
C ILE A 25 -4.30 -4.02 -5.08
N PRO A 26 -4.93 -4.99 -4.39
CA PRO A 26 -5.93 -5.88 -4.99
C PRO A 26 -7.12 -5.14 -5.58
N ARG A 27 -7.54 -4.02 -4.96
CA ARG A 27 -8.63 -3.20 -5.46
C ARG A 27 -8.24 -2.52 -6.76
N PHE A 28 -7.01 -2.01 -6.87
CA PHE A 28 -6.52 -1.41 -8.11
C PHE A 28 -6.37 -2.44 -9.23
N LEU A 29 -5.90 -3.65 -8.93
CA LEU A 29 -5.88 -4.75 -9.89
C LEU A 29 -7.29 -5.12 -10.39
N LYS A 30 -8.28 -5.18 -9.48
CA LYS A 30 -9.69 -5.43 -9.84
C LYS A 30 -10.28 -4.33 -10.75
N VAL A 31 -9.76 -3.10 -10.66
CA VAL A 31 -10.13 -1.98 -11.53
C VAL A 31 -9.39 -2.01 -12.87
N GLY A 32 -8.39 -2.89 -13.03
CA GLY A 32 -7.66 -3.11 -14.28
C GLY A 32 -6.35 -2.33 -14.39
N LEU A 33 -5.83 -1.78 -13.29
CA LEU A 33 -4.50 -1.15 -13.27
C LEU A 33 -3.39 -2.21 -13.32
N SER A 34 -2.29 -1.91 -14.02
CA SER A 34 -1.10 -2.77 -14.02
C SER A 34 -0.29 -2.60 -12.73
N VAL A 35 0.54 -3.60 -12.40
CA VAL A 35 1.44 -3.57 -11.23
C VAL A 35 2.36 -2.34 -11.27
N GLU A 36 2.84 -1.96 -12.46
CA GLU A 36 3.70 -0.79 -12.67
C GLU A 36 2.96 0.53 -12.38
N GLN A 37 1.71 0.64 -12.83
CA GLN A 37 0.87 1.80 -12.55
C GLN A 37 0.53 1.91 -11.06
N ILE A 38 0.32 0.77 -10.40
CA ILE A 38 0.04 0.73 -8.96
C ILE A 38 1.29 1.14 -8.17
N ALA A 39 2.47 0.66 -8.57
CA ALA A 39 3.75 1.05 -7.99
C ALA A 39 3.98 2.57 -8.09
N ASP A 40 3.71 3.15 -9.27
CA ASP A 40 3.82 4.59 -9.51
C ASP A 40 2.81 5.40 -8.66
N VAL A 41 1.52 5.02 -8.68
CA VAL A 41 0.45 5.70 -7.92
C VAL A 41 0.65 5.61 -6.41
N LEU A 42 1.15 4.48 -5.91
CA LEU A 42 1.39 4.27 -4.49
C LEU A 42 2.78 4.73 -4.04
N GLU A 43 3.63 5.18 -4.98
CA GLU A 43 5.05 5.47 -4.77
C GLU A 43 5.76 4.30 -4.03
N LEU A 44 5.47 3.08 -4.48
CA LEU A 44 6.03 1.85 -3.96
C LEU A 44 6.91 1.18 -5.01
N ASP A 45 7.82 0.34 -4.56
CA ASP A 45 8.61 -0.48 -5.47
C ASP A 45 7.73 -1.57 -6.12
N ILE A 46 7.99 -1.88 -7.39
CA ILE A 46 7.27 -2.92 -8.14
C ILE A 46 7.39 -4.27 -7.40
N GLU A 47 8.57 -4.59 -6.83
CA GLU A 47 8.76 -5.82 -6.04
C GLU A 47 7.85 -5.84 -4.81
N THR A 48 7.66 -4.69 -4.15
CA THR A 48 6.78 -4.57 -2.98
C THR A 48 5.33 -4.81 -3.38
N VAL A 49 4.90 -4.27 -4.51
CA VAL A 49 3.55 -4.48 -5.04
C VAL A 49 3.34 -5.94 -5.41
N GLN A 50 4.31 -6.57 -6.08
CA GLN A 50 4.27 -7.99 -6.46
C GLN A 50 4.22 -8.93 -5.23
N GLN A 51 5.01 -8.62 -4.20
CA GLN A 51 5.02 -9.36 -2.94
C GLN A 51 3.68 -9.26 -2.21
N ALA A 52 3.06 -8.08 -2.21
CA ALA A 52 1.75 -7.88 -1.59
C ALA A 52 0.65 -8.68 -2.26
N ILE A 53 0.62 -8.71 -3.60
CA ILE A 53 -0.31 -9.54 -4.38
C ILE A 53 -0.09 -11.01 -4.04
N THR A 54 1.16 -11.46 -4.02
CA THR A 54 1.51 -12.86 -3.74
C THR A 54 1.17 -13.26 -2.30
N ALA A 55 1.37 -12.36 -1.34
CA ALA A 55 1.05 -12.57 0.07
C ALA A 55 -0.46 -12.65 0.31
N GLU A 56 -1.26 -11.81 -0.34
CA GLU A 56 -2.72 -11.82 -0.26
C GLU A 56 -3.32 -13.12 -0.81
N ASN A 57 -2.84 -13.58 -1.97
CA ASN A 57 -3.27 -14.86 -2.56
C ASN A 57 -2.99 -16.06 -1.62
N ARG A 58 -2.00 -15.94 -0.72
CA ARG A 58 -1.65 -16.97 0.26
C ARG A 58 -2.54 -16.94 1.51
N THR A 59 -3.09 -15.78 1.86
CA THR A 59 -4.00 -15.62 3.01
C THR A 59 -5.44 -16.01 2.71
N GLU A 60 -5.82 -16.13 1.44
CA GLU A 60 -7.14 -16.63 1.00
C GLU A 60 -7.19 -18.16 0.71
N SER A 61 -6.14 -18.93 1.04
CA SER A 61 -6.09 -20.41 0.87
C SER A 61 -6.23 -21.21 2.16
#